data_AF-A0A9P6FNC3-F1
#
_entry.id   AF-A0A9P6FNC3-F1
#
_cell.length_a   1.000
_cell.length_b   1.000
_cell.length_c   1.000
_cell.angle_alpha   90.00
_cell.angle_beta   90.00
_cell.angle_gamma   90.00
#
_symmetry.space_group_name_H-M   'P 1'
#
loop_
_entity.id
_entity.type
_entity.pdbx_description
1 polymer ?
#
loop_
_entity_poly.entity_id
_entity_poly.type
_entity_poly.pdbx_seq_one_letter_code
_entity_poly.pdbx_strand_id
1 'polypeptide(L)'
;PAFISRDIDVAITARRLAFGKFFNCGQTCIAPDYLIVERGIEDKLIEAFKTSLQDFYGASIQKSASYGRIVNQSHFQRLKGLLDATKGKVVVGGVHDESDLFLSPTIVLGVDAEDKLMESEIFGPILPVMVVDRLSDGIQHVNAGDQPLALYVFSKSKKEIDLILDNTRSGGVVVNDALVQFIVSNLPFGGTGPSGIGNYHGKRSFDVFSHERSTLIKSMGMEKLNDLRYPPYSEKKTRWLDWFLFDKANFGNGHGSNGSGHSSPTSSSHHARASTSVAAVSPDSSDHKKSGKGSVRSENGTVSHAQLPLTTTLTNSTTVTAPPAATATATTTTSTTTSTITATSTSA
;
A
#
# COMPACT_ATOMS: atom_id res chain seq x y z
N PRO A 1 -4.73 -8.44 -6.83
CA PRO A 1 -4.18 -9.26 -7.95
C PRO A 1 -2.74 -9.69 -7.65
N ALA A 2 -2.34 -10.88 -8.13
CA ALA A 2 -0.95 -11.30 -8.18
C ALA A 2 -0.61 -11.89 -9.55
N PHE A 3 0.32 -11.27 -10.28
CA PHE A 3 0.82 -11.75 -11.56
C PHE A 3 1.93 -12.77 -11.37
N ILE A 4 1.80 -13.93 -12.01
CA ILE A 4 2.75 -15.03 -11.94
C ILE A 4 3.24 -15.33 -13.36
N SER A 5 4.50 -15.01 -13.64
CA SER A 5 5.11 -15.35 -14.94
C SER A 5 5.61 -16.79 -14.98
N ARG A 6 5.98 -17.23 -16.19
CA ARG A 6 6.58 -18.57 -16.38
C ARG A 6 7.94 -18.73 -15.73
N ASP A 7 8.74 -17.67 -15.70
CA ASP A 7 10.11 -17.69 -15.17
C ASP A 7 10.13 -17.27 -13.69
N ILE A 8 9.75 -18.21 -12.83
CA ILE A 8 9.71 -18.04 -11.37
C ILE A 8 10.43 -19.18 -10.66
N ASP A 9 10.71 -18.98 -9.37
CA ASP A 9 10.94 -20.10 -8.47
C ASP A 9 9.58 -20.57 -7.93
N VAL A 10 9.09 -21.71 -8.44
CA VAL A 10 7.73 -22.19 -8.15
C VAL A 10 7.52 -22.46 -6.66
N ALA A 11 8.50 -23.08 -5.99
CA ALA A 11 8.38 -23.45 -4.59
C ALA A 11 8.35 -22.20 -3.68
N ILE A 12 9.26 -21.25 -3.92
CA ILE A 12 9.30 -19.99 -3.17
C ILE A 12 8.04 -19.16 -3.43
N THR A 13 7.61 -19.08 -4.69
CA THR A 13 6.42 -18.31 -5.10
C THR A 13 5.15 -18.85 -4.43
N ALA A 14 4.91 -20.15 -4.52
CA ALA A 14 3.76 -20.78 -3.89
C ALA A 14 3.77 -20.60 -2.37
N ARG A 15 4.93 -20.75 -1.71
CA ARG A 15 5.07 -20.57 -0.26
C ARG A 15 4.73 -19.14 0.18
N ARG A 16 5.24 -18.13 -0.52
CA ARG A 16 4.98 -16.71 -0.23
C ARG A 16 3.52 -16.32 -0.47
N LEU A 17 2.94 -16.78 -1.58
CA LEU A 17 1.53 -16.55 -1.87
C LEU A 17 0.61 -17.28 -0.89
N ALA A 18 0.97 -18.51 -0.48
CA ALA A 18 0.22 -19.25 0.52
C ALA A 18 0.21 -18.51 1.86
N PHE A 19 1.36 -18.01 2.30
CA PHE A 19 1.44 -17.18 3.49
C PHE A 19 0.56 -15.92 3.32
N GLY A 20 0.75 -15.19 2.21
CA GLY A 20 0.01 -13.97 1.94
C GLY A 20 -1.51 -14.13 1.88
N LYS A 21 -1.99 -15.22 1.29
CA LYS A 21 -3.43 -15.48 1.13
C LYS A 21 -4.07 -16.06 2.38
N PHE A 22 -3.41 -17.00 3.06
CA PHE A 22 -4.04 -17.76 4.14
C PHE A 22 -3.73 -17.21 5.53
N PHE A 23 -2.86 -16.20 5.64
CA PHE A 23 -2.77 -15.34 6.82
C PHE A 23 -4.15 -14.74 7.16
N ASN A 24 -4.54 -14.84 8.44
CA ASN A 24 -5.86 -14.43 8.94
C ASN A 24 -7.06 -14.99 8.13
N CYS A 25 -6.93 -16.20 7.56
CA CYS A 25 -7.89 -16.79 6.64
C CYS A 25 -8.23 -15.90 5.44
N GLY A 26 -7.29 -15.11 4.95
CA GLY A 26 -7.49 -14.21 3.81
C GLY A 26 -8.37 -12.99 4.10
N GLN A 27 -8.74 -12.77 5.35
CA GLN A 27 -9.48 -11.59 5.80
C GLN A 27 -8.48 -10.43 6.00
N THR A 28 -7.90 -9.96 4.90
CA THR A 28 -6.85 -8.93 4.89
C THR A 28 -6.91 -8.17 3.58
N CYS A 29 -7.02 -6.84 3.62
CA CYS A 29 -7.19 -5.98 2.43
C CYS A 29 -6.02 -6.03 1.43
N ILE A 30 -4.85 -6.50 1.88
CA ILE A 30 -3.66 -6.69 1.05
C ILE A 30 -3.37 -8.18 0.78
N ALA A 31 -4.26 -9.11 1.15
CA ALA A 31 -4.11 -10.50 0.74
C ALA A 31 -4.15 -10.59 -0.81
N PRO A 32 -3.40 -11.51 -1.44
CA PRO A 32 -3.55 -11.81 -2.86
C PRO A 32 -4.98 -12.29 -3.14
N ASP A 33 -5.84 -11.42 -3.66
CA ASP A 33 -7.25 -11.76 -3.84
C ASP A 33 -7.43 -12.90 -4.87
N TYR A 34 -6.83 -12.74 -6.05
CA TYR A 34 -6.75 -13.72 -7.13
C TYR A 34 -5.36 -13.72 -7.79
N LEU A 35 -5.03 -14.83 -8.48
CA LEU A 35 -3.82 -14.99 -9.27
C LEU A 35 -4.12 -14.83 -10.77
N ILE A 36 -3.23 -14.13 -11.48
CA ILE A 36 -3.13 -14.13 -12.93
C ILE A 36 -1.87 -14.93 -13.27
N VAL A 37 -2.04 -16.11 -13.85
CA VAL A 37 -0.94 -17.05 -14.09
C VAL A 37 -0.74 -17.24 -15.59
N GLU A 38 0.48 -17.01 -16.09
CA GLU A 38 0.80 -17.38 -17.46
C GLU A 38 0.68 -18.89 -17.68
N ARG A 39 0.05 -19.28 -18.77
CA ARG A 39 -0.17 -20.69 -19.11
C ARG A 39 1.12 -21.52 -19.14
N GLY A 40 1.03 -22.73 -18.61
CA GLY A 40 2.08 -23.75 -18.59
C GLY A 40 2.79 -23.92 -17.24
N ILE A 41 2.46 -23.11 -16.22
CA ILE A 41 3.04 -23.21 -14.87
C ILE A 41 2.02 -23.57 -13.78
N GLU A 42 0.72 -23.52 -14.10
CA GLU A 42 -0.40 -23.72 -13.17
C GLU A 42 -0.31 -25.02 -12.37
N ASP A 43 -0.07 -26.16 -13.03
CA ASP A 43 -0.04 -27.47 -12.36
C ASP A 43 1.12 -27.55 -11.35
N LYS A 44 2.31 -27.08 -11.73
CA LYS A 44 3.48 -27.06 -10.83
C LYS A 44 3.25 -26.13 -9.65
N LEU A 45 2.61 -24.98 -9.89
CA LEU A 45 2.28 -24.02 -8.86
C LEU A 45 1.26 -24.59 -7.87
N ILE A 46 0.23 -25.27 -8.34
CA ILE A 46 -0.79 -25.92 -7.51
C ILE A 46 -0.18 -27.00 -6.62
N GLU A 47 0.70 -27.84 -7.15
CA GLU A 47 1.40 -28.84 -6.32
C GLU A 47 2.28 -28.20 -5.25
N ALA A 48 3.01 -27.14 -5.59
CA ALA A 48 3.82 -26.39 -4.62
C ALA A 48 2.95 -25.69 -3.54
N PHE A 49 1.74 -25.25 -3.88
CA PHE A 49 0.76 -24.75 -2.90
C PHE A 49 0.36 -25.85 -1.93
N LYS A 50 0.03 -27.05 -2.40
CA LYS A 50 -0.31 -28.20 -1.53
C LYS A 50 0.82 -28.50 -0.55
N THR A 51 2.07 -28.54 -1.02
CA THR A 51 3.25 -28.73 -0.16
C THR A 51 3.35 -27.63 0.90
N SER A 52 3.19 -26.36 0.50
CA SER A 52 3.29 -25.23 1.43
C SER A 52 2.19 -25.24 2.50
N LEU A 53 0.96 -25.56 2.10
CA LEU A 53 -0.19 -25.66 3.02
C LEU A 53 -0.02 -26.80 4.01
N GLN A 54 0.47 -27.94 3.55
CA GLN A 54 0.78 -29.09 4.40
C GLN A 54 1.86 -28.74 5.44
N ASP A 55 2.89 -27.99 5.04
CA ASP A 55 3.95 -27.54 5.95
C ASP A 55 3.44 -26.51 6.98
N PHE A 56 2.60 -25.57 6.57
CA PHE A 56 2.08 -24.52 7.46
C PHE A 56 1.07 -25.04 8.49
N TYR A 57 0.17 -25.92 8.07
CA TYR A 57 -1.02 -26.25 8.86
C TYR A 57 -1.14 -27.73 9.22
N GLY A 58 -0.27 -28.59 8.67
CA GLY A 58 -0.32 -30.03 8.86
C GLY A 58 -1.50 -30.68 8.12
N ALA A 59 -1.70 -31.98 8.38
CA ALA A 59 -2.70 -32.79 7.68
C ALA A 59 -4.15 -32.44 8.06
N SER A 60 -4.39 -31.91 9.26
CA SER A 60 -5.71 -31.52 9.77
C SER A 60 -5.78 -30.02 9.97
N ILE A 61 -5.94 -29.28 8.87
CA ILE A 61 -5.93 -27.80 8.87
C ILE A 61 -6.96 -27.21 9.85
N GLN A 62 -8.16 -27.80 9.95
CA GLN A 62 -9.18 -27.35 10.90
C GLN A 62 -8.70 -27.40 12.36
N LYS A 63 -7.83 -28.35 12.71
CA LYS A 63 -7.25 -28.48 14.06
C LYS A 63 -5.97 -27.67 14.25
N SER A 64 -5.49 -26.99 13.21
CA SER A 64 -4.26 -26.19 13.28
C SER A 64 -4.48 -24.94 14.12
N ALA A 65 -3.66 -24.74 15.14
CA ALA A 65 -3.66 -23.50 15.94
C ALA A 65 -3.20 -22.27 15.14
N SER A 66 -2.57 -22.48 13.99
CA SER A 66 -2.05 -21.43 13.11
C SER A 66 -3.04 -20.97 12.04
N TYR A 67 -4.24 -21.57 11.99
CA TYR A 67 -5.25 -21.26 10.99
C TYR A 67 -6.51 -20.66 11.63
N GLY A 68 -6.93 -19.50 11.13
CA GLY A 68 -8.04 -18.73 11.69
C GLY A 68 -9.43 -19.32 11.41
N ARG A 69 -10.46 -18.49 11.65
CA ARG A 69 -11.86 -18.73 11.29
C ARG A 69 -12.45 -17.51 10.61
N ILE A 70 -13.54 -17.72 9.89
CA ILE A 70 -14.31 -16.62 9.33
C ILE A 70 -14.97 -15.85 10.49
N VAL A 71 -14.92 -14.53 10.42
CA VAL A 71 -15.31 -13.63 11.52
C VAL A 71 -16.73 -13.84 12.03
N ASN A 72 -17.67 -14.22 11.16
CA ASN A 72 -19.06 -14.49 11.51
C ASN A 72 -19.79 -15.33 10.45
N GLN A 73 -21.00 -15.74 10.80
CA GLN A 73 -21.90 -16.55 9.98
C GLN A 73 -22.26 -15.91 8.63
N SER A 74 -22.47 -14.59 8.59
CA SER A 74 -22.83 -13.88 7.35
C SER A 74 -21.69 -13.91 6.33
N HIS A 75 -20.46 -13.63 6.77
CA HIS A 75 -19.27 -13.72 5.92
C HIS A 75 -18.99 -15.17 5.50
N PHE A 76 -19.23 -16.15 6.38
CA PHE A 76 -19.11 -17.56 6.04
C PHE A 76 -20.07 -17.95 4.92
N GLN A 77 -21.35 -17.62 5.05
CA GLN A 77 -22.36 -17.93 4.04
C GLN A 77 -22.11 -17.20 2.73
N ARG A 78 -21.62 -15.95 2.77
CA ARG A 78 -21.20 -15.23 1.55
C ARG A 78 -20.08 -16.00 0.84
N LEU A 79 -19.01 -16.36 1.54
CA LEU A 79 -17.87 -17.08 0.96
C LEU A 79 -18.26 -18.46 0.42
N LYS A 80 -19.08 -19.20 1.16
CA LYS A 80 -19.64 -20.46 0.72
C LYS A 80 -20.47 -20.28 -0.56
N GLY A 81 -21.34 -19.28 -0.60
CA GLY A 81 -22.16 -18.97 -1.78
C GLY A 81 -21.33 -18.58 -3.00
N LEU A 82 -20.22 -17.86 -2.83
CA LEU A 82 -19.27 -17.58 -3.91
C LEU A 82 -18.63 -18.88 -4.44
N LEU A 83 -18.23 -19.78 -3.54
CA LEU A 83 -17.64 -21.06 -3.91
C LEU A 83 -18.64 -22.00 -4.60
N ASP A 84 -19.90 -22.03 -4.15
CA ASP A 84 -20.96 -22.85 -4.76
C ASP A 84 -21.34 -22.35 -6.18
N ALA A 85 -21.17 -21.05 -6.43
CA ALA A 85 -21.55 -20.41 -7.69
C ALA A 85 -20.40 -20.29 -8.71
N THR A 86 -19.17 -20.63 -8.33
CA THR A 86 -18.03 -20.60 -9.25
C THR A 86 -18.19 -21.66 -10.35
N LYS A 87 -17.73 -21.32 -11.56
CA LYS A 87 -17.60 -22.27 -12.67
C LYS A 87 -16.18 -22.85 -12.74
N GLY A 88 -15.25 -22.27 -12.00
CA GLY A 88 -13.90 -22.77 -11.86
C GLY A 88 -13.83 -24.13 -11.14
N LYS A 89 -12.70 -24.82 -11.29
CA LYS A 89 -12.47 -26.12 -10.68
C LYS A 89 -11.75 -25.97 -9.34
N VAL A 90 -12.35 -26.43 -8.26
CA VAL A 90 -11.65 -26.58 -6.97
C VAL A 90 -10.54 -27.63 -7.12
N VAL A 91 -9.28 -27.20 -7.02
CA VAL A 91 -8.08 -28.06 -7.17
C VAL A 91 -7.36 -28.31 -5.84
N VAL A 92 -7.64 -27.50 -4.83
CA VAL A 92 -7.17 -27.65 -3.44
C VAL A 92 -8.31 -27.21 -2.52
N GLY A 93 -8.52 -27.92 -1.42
CA GLY A 93 -9.47 -27.52 -0.38
C GLY A 93 -10.93 -27.72 -0.75
N GLY A 94 -11.77 -26.74 -0.46
CA GLY A 94 -13.23 -26.78 -0.62
C GLY A 94 -13.99 -27.39 0.56
N VAL A 95 -13.28 -27.86 1.60
CA VAL A 95 -13.89 -28.35 2.84
C VAL A 95 -14.30 -27.18 3.70
N HIS A 96 -15.50 -27.27 4.29
CA HIS A 96 -16.06 -26.25 5.17
C HIS A 96 -16.85 -26.87 6.32
N ASP A 97 -16.93 -26.16 7.45
CA ASP A 97 -17.75 -26.50 8.61
C ASP A 97 -18.36 -25.22 9.17
N GLU A 98 -19.67 -25.09 9.01
CA GLU A 98 -20.43 -23.91 9.42
C GLU A 98 -20.43 -23.73 10.94
N SER A 99 -20.47 -24.83 11.70
CA SER A 99 -20.53 -24.77 13.17
C SER A 99 -19.25 -24.22 13.80
N ASP A 100 -18.14 -24.37 13.09
CA ASP A 100 -16.82 -23.86 13.47
C ASP A 100 -16.41 -22.61 12.66
N LEU A 101 -17.28 -22.10 11.77
CA LEU A 101 -16.96 -21.03 10.81
C LEU A 101 -15.65 -21.30 10.04
N PHE A 102 -15.40 -22.57 9.73
CA PHE A 102 -14.17 -23.05 9.12
C PHE A 102 -14.33 -23.17 7.61
N LEU A 103 -13.47 -22.50 6.85
CA LEU A 103 -13.26 -22.73 5.43
C LEU A 103 -11.80 -23.12 5.21
N SER A 104 -11.56 -24.28 4.62
CA SER A 104 -10.19 -24.73 4.29
C SER A 104 -9.54 -23.82 3.25
N PRO A 105 -8.19 -23.72 3.23
CA PRO A 105 -7.45 -23.10 2.13
C PRO A 105 -7.90 -23.68 0.79
N THR A 106 -8.55 -22.87 -0.02
CA THR A 106 -9.20 -23.32 -1.26
C THR A 106 -8.55 -22.63 -2.45
N ILE A 107 -8.17 -23.40 -3.47
CA ILE A 107 -7.64 -22.89 -4.74
C ILE A 107 -8.57 -23.33 -5.86
N VAL A 108 -9.02 -22.37 -6.65
CA VAL A 108 -9.99 -22.59 -7.74
C VAL A 108 -9.30 -22.25 -9.07
N LEU A 109 -9.04 -23.27 -9.89
CA LEU A 109 -8.36 -23.13 -11.17
C LEU A 109 -9.35 -22.90 -12.31
N GLY A 110 -8.97 -22.07 -13.28
CA GLY A 110 -9.72 -21.88 -14.51
C GLY A 110 -10.93 -20.98 -14.32
N VAL A 111 -10.80 -19.96 -13.48
CA VAL A 111 -11.79 -18.88 -13.39
C VAL A 111 -11.60 -17.92 -14.57
N ASP A 112 -12.71 -17.49 -15.17
CA ASP A 112 -12.74 -16.40 -16.15
C ASP A 112 -13.06 -15.07 -15.45
N ALA A 113 -13.08 -13.96 -16.22
CA ALA A 113 -13.31 -12.63 -15.66
C ALA A 113 -14.73 -12.45 -15.14
N GLU A 114 -15.68 -13.24 -15.66
CA GLU A 114 -17.10 -13.24 -15.34
C GLU A 114 -17.47 -14.24 -14.24
N ASP A 115 -16.50 -14.98 -13.68
CA ASP A 115 -16.74 -15.93 -12.60
C ASP A 115 -17.20 -15.20 -11.33
N LYS A 116 -18.07 -15.84 -10.54
CA LYS A 116 -18.60 -15.26 -9.31
C LYS A 116 -17.48 -14.86 -8.32
N LEU A 117 -16.36 -15.58 -8.34
CA LEU A 117 -15.19 -15.29 -7.51
C LEU A 117 -14.42 -14.03 -7.93
N MET A 118 -14.68 -13.48 -9.11
CA MET A 118 -13.99 -12.32 -9.68
C MET A 118 -14.84 -11.03 -9.62
N GLU A 119 -16.10 -11.09 -9.20
CA GLU A 119 -17.02 -9.94 -9.18
C GLU A 119 -16.76 -8.94 -8.04
N SER A 120 -16.22 -9.40 -6.91
CA SER A 120 -16.03 -8.58 -5.71
C SER A 120 -14.90 -9.12 -4.83
N GLU A 121 -14.41 -8.32 -3.89
CA GLU A 121 -13.36 -8.72 -2.96
C GLU A 121 -13.75 -10.01 -2.18
N ILE A 122 -12.86 -11.00 -2.23
CA ILE A 122 -13.14 -12.30 -1.61
C ILE A 122 -13.05 -12.18 -0.10
N PHE A 123 -11.98 -11.58 0.44
CA PHE A 123 -11.79 -11.40 1.88
C PHE A 123 -11.97 -12.71 2.69
N GLY A 124 -11.38 -13.79 2.17
CA GLY A 124 -11.51 -15.14 2.70
C GLY A 124 -10.50 -16.11 2.07
N PRO A 125 -10.47 -17.38 2.51
CA PRO A 125 -9.42 -18.34 2.15
C PRO A 125 -9.71 -19.05 0.82
N ILE A 126 -10.23 -18.33 -0.18
CA ILE A 126 -10.49 -18.83 -1.54
C ILE A 126 -9.59 -18.06 -2.49
N LEU A 127 -8.72 -18.76 -3.23
CA LEU A 127 -7.76 -18.20 -4.16
C LEU A 127 -8.08 -18.61 -5.60
N PRO A 128 -8.74 -17.75 -6.37
CA PRO A 128 -9.00 -17.99 -7.79
C PRO A 128 -7.72 -17.87 -8.61
N VAL A 129 -7.60 -18.70 -9.64
CA VAL A 129 -6.47 -18.73 -10.56
C VAL A 129 -6.98 -18.55 -11.99
N MET A 130 -6.80 -17.33 -12.51
CA MET A 130 -7.07 -16.96 -13.89
C MET A 130 -5.83 -17.28 -14.73
N VAL A 131 -5.97 -18.18 -15.70
CA VAL A 131 -4.87 -18.55 -16.60
C VAL A 131 -4.92 -17.69 -17.85
N VAL A 132 -3.82 -17.01 -18.17
CA VAL A 132 -3.70 -16.13 -19.33
C VAL A 132 -2.59 -16.61 -20.27
N ASP A 133 -2.73 -16.36 -21.56
CA ASP A 133 -1.66 -16.66 -22.52
C ASP A 133 -0.52 -15.64 -22.46
N ARG A 134 -0.84 -14.40 -22.09
CA ARG A 134 0.11 -13.30 -21.95
C ARG A 134 -0.23 -12.45 -20.74
N LEU A 135 0.80 -11.96 -20.04
CA LEU A 135 0.64 -11.01 -18.93
C LEU A 135 -0.14 -9.74 -19.33
N SER A 136 -0.06 -9.32 -20.60
CA SER A 136 -0.83 -8.19 -21.13
C SER A 136 -2.35 -8.36 -21.00
N ASP A 137 -2.84 -9.59 -21.12
CA ASP A 137 -4.28 -9.88 -21.03
C ASP A 137 -4.74 -9.72 -19.57
N GLY A 138 -3.89 -10.13 -18.62
CA GLY A 138 -4.10 -9.86 -17.20
C GLY A 138 -4.00 -8.38 -16.81
N ILE A 139 -3.11 -7.62 -17.45
CA ILE A 139 -3.01 -6.15 -17.26
C ILE A 139 -4.32 -5.49 -17.70
N GLN A 140 -4.90 -5.90 -18.83
CA GLN A 140 -6.20 -5.39 -19.29
C GLN A 140 -7.31 -5.70 -18.28
N HIS A 141 -7.35 -6.92 -17.75
CA HIS A 141 -8.32 -7.30 -16.72
C HIS A 141 -8.18 -6.44 -15.45
N VAL A 142 -6.97 -6.26 -14.93
CA VAL A 142 -6.73 -5.42 -13.74
C VAL A 142 -7.14 -3.98 -13.97
N ASN A 143 -6.83 -3.41 -15.15
CA ASN A 143 -7.16 -2.03 -15.48
C ASN A 143 -8.65 -1.80 -15.79
N ALA A 144 -9.41 -2.86 -16.08
CA ALA A 144 -10.85 -2.78 -16.24
C ALA A 144 -11.60 -2.71 -14.90
N GLY A 145 -10.97 -3.16 -13.81
CA GLY A 145 -11.50 -3.08 -12.46
C GLY A 145 -11.04 -1.84 -11.69
N ASP A 146 -11.46 -1.79 -10.43
CA ASP A 146 -11.04 -0.75 -9.48
C ASP A 146 -9.55 -0.88 -9.12
N GLN A 147 -8.91 0.26 -8.86
CA GLN A 147 -7.49 0.32 -8.48
C GLN A 147 -7.27 -0.41 -7.15
N PRO A 148 -6.49 -1.52 -7.12
CA PRO A 148 -6.32 -2.31 -5.91
C PRO A 148 -5.40 -1.64 -4.88
N LEU A 149 -5.59 -1.96 -3.60
CA LEU A 149 -4.71 -1.49 -2.52
C LEU A 149 -3.29 -2.05 -2.69
N ALA A 150 -3.17 -3.32 -3.07
CA ALA A 150 -1.89 -3.97 -3.33
C ALA A 150 -1.92 -4.77 -4.64
N LEU A 151 -0.78 -4.76 -5.34
CA LEU A 151 -0.51 -5.59 -6.51
C LEU A 151 0.78 -6.37 -6.27
N TYR A 152 0.79 -7.63 -6.70
CA TYR A 152 1.94 -8.51 -6.54
C TYR A 152 2.44 -8.98 -7.91
N VAL A 153 3.76 -9.09 -8.08
CA VAL A 153 4.38 -9.60 -9.31
C VAL A 153 5.44 -10.62 -8.97
N PHE A 154 5.29 -11.86 -9.46
CA PHE A 154 6.29 -12.91 -9.36
C PHE A 154 6.87 -13.18 -10.75
N SER A 155 8.13 -12.79 -10.94
CA SER A 155 8.90 -12.99 -12.18
C SER A 155 10.39 -12.76 -11.89
N LYS A 156 11.25 -13.47 -12.61
CA LYS A 156 12.70 -13.19 -12.69
C LYS A 156 13.04 -12.23 -13.84
N SER A 157 12.11 -12.02 -14.78
CA SER A 157 12.29 -11.16 -15.93
C SER A 157 12.01 -9.70 -15.58
N LYS A 158 13.07 -8.88 -15.56
CA LYS A 158 12.93 -7.43 -15.37
C LYS A 158 11.97 -6.80 -16.39
N LYS A 159 11.97 -7.29 -17.63
CA LYS A 159 11.08 -6.79 -18.69
C LYS A 159 9.60 -7.02 -18.37
N GLU A 160 9.26 -8.18 -17.80
CA GLU A 160 7.88 -8.49 -17.41
C GLU A 160 7.45 -7.69 -16.18
N ILE A 161 8.36 -7.53 -15.21
CA ILE A 161 8.15 -6.69 -14.04
C ILE A 161 7.87 -5.24 -14.47
N ASP A 162 8.76 -4.66 -15.27
CA ASP A 162 8.61 -3.28 -15.75
C ASP A 162 7.33 -3.12 -16.59
N LEU A 163 6.99 -4.10 -17.43
CA LEU A 163 5.74 -4.10 -18.20
C LEU A 163 4.50 -3.98 -17.28
N ILE A 164 4.43 -4.75 -16.19
CA ILE A 164 3.29 -4.70 -15.28
C ILE A 164 3.28 -3.39 -14.50
N LEU A 165 4.43 -2.95 -13.97
CA LEU A 165 4.55 -1.71 -13.21
C LEU A 165 4.18 -0.47 -14.02
N ASP A 166 4.64 -0.40 -15.28
CA ASP A 166 4.41 0.76 -16.16
C ASP A 166 2.96 0.83 -16.67
N ASN A 167 2.21 -0.27 -16.58
CA ASN A 167 0.87 -0.38 -17.18
C ASN A 167 -0.24 -0.73 -16.18
N THR A 168 0.02 -0.67 -14.87
CA THR A 168 -1.00 -0.85 -13.82
C THR A 168 -0.90 0.25 -12.76
N ARG A 169 -1.96 0.41 -11.96
CA ARG A 169 -2.01 1.40 -10.86
C ARG A 169 -2.52 0.70 -9.61
N SER A 170 -1.85 0.91 -8.47
CA SER A 170 -2.24 0.36 -7.17
C SER A 170 -1.74 1.26 -6.03
N GLY A 171 -2.21 1.02 -4.80
CA GLY A 171 -1.69 1.69 -3.60
C GLY A 171 -0.22 1.35 -3.32
N GLY A 172 0.13 0.07 -3.42
CA GLY A 172 1.50 -0.42 -3.35
C GLY A 172 1.73 -1.62 -4.27
N VAL A 173 3.01 -1.91 -4.55
CA VAL A 173 3.44 -3.08 -5.30
C VAL A 173 4.55 -3.82 -4.56
N VAL A 174 4.50 -5.15 -4.56
CA VAL A 174 5.63 -5.99 -4.15
C VAL A 174 6.01 -6.96 -5.27
N VAL A 175 7.30 -7.01 -5.56
CA VAL A 175 7.87 -7.93 -6.53
C VAL A 175 8.49 -9.11 -5.77
N ASN A 176 8.13 -10.32 -6.17
CA ASN A 176 8.58 -11.61 -5.67
C ASN A 176 8.26 -11.90 -4.20
N ASP A 177 7.33 -11.18 -3.57
CA ASP A 177 6.82 -11.45 -2.23
C ASP A 177 5.37 -10.93 -2.06
N ALA A 178 4.75 -11.19 -0.91
CA ALA A 178 3.41 -10.71 -0.57
C ALA A 178 3.34 -10.22 0.90
N LEU A 179 2.45 -9.27 1.18
CA LEU A 179 2.25 -8.60 2.49
C LEU A 179 3.42 -7.76 3.02
N VAL A 180 4.66 -8.14 2.78
CA VAL A 180 5.85 -7.56 3.44
C VAL A 180 6.05 -6.05 3.24
N GLN A 181 5.37 -5.39 2.30
CA GLN A 181 5.38 -3.92 2.22
C GLN A 181 4.82 -3.25 3.47
N PHE A 182 3.88 -3.88 4.18
CA PHE A 182 3.23 -3.27 5.34
C PHE A 182 4.19 -3.10 6.53
N ILE A 183 5.23 -3.93 6.63
CA ILE A 183 6.18 -3.87 7.75
C ILE A 183 7.30 -2.84 7.55
N VAL A 184 7.43 -2.27 6.35
CA VAL A 184 8.47 -1.28 6.06
C VAL A 184 7.94 0.12 6.40
N SER A 185 8.27 0.61 7.59
CA SER A 185 7.76 1.90 8.12
C SER A 185 8.07 3.13 7.26
N ASN A 186 9.08 3.05 6.39
CA ASN A 186 9.45 4.13 5.46
C ASN A 186 8.65 4.10 4.16
N LEU A 187 7.95 3.01 3.84
CA LEU A 187 7.03 2.97 2.70
C LEU A 187 5.70 3.60 3.11
N PRO A 188 5.14 4.53 2.30
CA PRO A 188 3.79 5.01 2.53
C PRO A 188 2.81 3.86 2.34
N PHE A 189 1.95 3.63 3.32
CA PHE A 189 0.87 2.64 3.22
C PHE A 189 -0.47 3.37 3.03
N GLY A 190 -1.11 3.14 1.90
CA GLY A 190 -2.35 3.80 1.51
C GLY A 190 -2.82 3.35 0.13
N GLY A 191 -4.07 3.66 -0.18
CA GLY A 191 -4.70 3.32 -1.46
C GLY A 191 -4.60 4.44 -2.50
N THR A 192 -5.18 4.16 -3.66
CA THR A 192 -5.44 5.15 -4.70
C THR A 192 -6.78 4.84 -5.36
N GLY A 193 -7.57 5.88 -5.66
CA GLY A 193 -8.91 5.71 -6.22
C GLY A 193 -9.83 4.96 -5.26
N PRO A 194 -10.58 3.93 -5.72
CA PRO A 194 -11.51 3.18 -4.88
C PRO A 194 -10.87 2.44 -3.70
N SER A 195 -9.57 2.14 -3.74
CA SER A 195 -8.86 1.53 -2.60
C SER A 195 -8.48 2.52 -1.49
N GLY A 196 -8.74 3.82 -1.68
CA GLY A 196 -8.57 4.85 -0.66
C GLY A 196 -7.78 6.07 -1.13
N ILE A 197 -7.65 7.05 -0.23
CA ILE A 197 -6.90 8.28 -0.42
C ILE A 197 -5.98 8.56 0.77
N GLY A 198 -4.84 9.20 0.50
CA GLY A 198 -3.83 9.47 1.52
C GLY A 198 -3.00 8.23 1.87
N ASN A 199 -2.06 8.41 2.80
CA ASN A 199 -1.21 7.34 3.29
C ASN A 199 -0.73 7.66 4.71
N TYR A 200 -0.33 6.61 5.42
CA TYR A 200 0.27 6.68 6.75
C TYR A 200 1.45 5.72 6.84
N HIS A 201 1.88 5.39 8.07
CA HIS A 201 3.13 4.73 8.49
C HIS A 201 4.30 5.69 8.73
N GLY A 202 5.07 5.39 9.78
CA GLY A 202 6.28 6.13 10.14
C GLY A 202 6.05 7.65 10.19
N LYS A 203 6.92 8.40 9.51
CA LYS A 203 6.81 9.86 9.38
C LYS A 203 5.50 10.30 8.72
N ARG A 204 4.95 9.51 7.79
CA ARG A 204 3.71 9.88 7.07
C ARG A 204 2.50 9.93 8.00
N SER A 205 2.46 9.07 9.02
CA SER A 205 1.45 9.20 10.09
C SER A 205 1.56 10.53 10.83
N PHE A 206 2.77 10.98 11.13
CA PHE A 206 2.96 12.30 11.74
C PHE A 206 2.50 13.41 10.79
N ASP A 207 2.89 13.35 9.51
CA ASP A 207 2.56 14.35 8.49
C ASP A 207 1.04 14.45 8.26
N VAL A 208 0.32 13.32 8.16
CA VAL A 208 -1.13 13.30 7.88
C VAL A 208 -1.97 13.84 9.03
N PHE A 209 -1.48 13.72 10.27
CA PHE A 209 -2.14 14.28 11.46
C PHE A 209 -1.57 15.64 11.88
N SER A 210 -0.72 16.23 11.04
CA SER A 210 -0.11 17.53 11.28
C SER A 210 -0.62 18.59 10.31
N HIS A 211 -0.60 19.85 10.74
CA HIS A 211 -0.77 20.99 9.87
C HIS A 211 0.60 21.59 9.54
N GLU A 212 1.05 21.48 8.29
CA GLU A 212 2.29 22.12 7.83
C GLU A 212 2.10 23.64 7.69
N ARG A 213 2.35 24.36 8.79
CA ARG A 213 2.21 25.81 8.84
C ARG A 213 3.38 26.53 8.15
N SER A 214 3.14 27.00 6.93
CA SER A 214 4.07 27.87 6.21
C SER A 214 4.30 29.19 6.94
N THR A 215 5.56 29.54 7.21
CA THR A 215 5.94 30.78 7.90
C THR A 215 7.09 31.47 7.16
N LEU A 216 6.88 32.72 6.73
CA LEU A 216 7.89 33.55 6.11
C LEU A 216 8.18 34.77 7.00
N ILE A 217 9.42 34.85 7.50
CA ILE A 217 9.89 36.00 8.30
C ILE A 217 10.83 36.81 7.42
N LYS A 218 10.42 38.03 7.05
CA LYS A 218 11.28 38.96 6.31
C LYS A 218 12.00 39.90 7.28
N SER A 219 13.26 40.23 6.98
CA SER A 219 13.91 41.35 7.63
C SER A 219 13.32 42.67 7.12
N MET A 220 13.42 43.73 7.93
CA MET A 220 13.07 45.10 7.53
C MET A 220 14.18 45.77 6.69
N GLY A 221 15.24 45.02 6.34
CA GLY A 221 16.36 45.53 5.55
C GLY A 221 16.07 45.51 4.06
N MET A 222 16.94 46.17 3.28
CA MET A 222 16.91 46.09 1.81
C MET A 222 15.59 46.58 1.18
N GLU A 223 14.86 47.48 1.84
CA GLU A 223 13.53 47.95 1.42
C GLU A 223 13.51 48.55 0.01
N LYS A 224 14.60 49.18 -0.42
CA LYS A 224 14.74 49.72 -1.79
C LYS A 224 14.61 48.64 -2.88
N LEU A 225 14.95 47.38 -2.60
CA LEU A 225 14.75 46.29 -3.57
C LEU A 225 13.26 45.97 -3.77
N ASN A 226 12.39 46.36 -2.82
CA ASN A 226 10.95 46.23 -2.96
C ASN A 226 10.34 47.33 -3.86
N ASP A 227 11.09 48.37 -4.26
CA ASP A 227 10.58 49.43 -5.16
C ASP A 227 10.07 48.88 -6.49
N LEU A 228 10.61 47.74 -6.93
CA LEU A 228 10.19 47.04 -8.14
C LEU A 228 8.75 46.52 -8.04
N ARG A 229 8.30 46.08 -6.86
CA ARG A 229 6.92 45.63 -6.61
C ARG A 229 5.98 46.75 -6.18
N TYR A 230 6.51 47.90 -5.74
CA TYR A 230 5.70 49.02 -5.27
C TYR A 230 5.20 49.94 -6.40
N PRO A 231 3.96 50.45 -6.31
CA PRO A 231 3.49 51.55 -7.15
C PRO A 231 4.34 52.83 -7.01
N PRO A 232 4.33 53.73 -8.02
CA PRO A 232 3.65 53.59 -9.31
C PRO A 232 4.37 52.59 -10.22
N TYR A 233 3.57 51.86 -11.02
CA TYR A 233 4.06 50.92 -12.01
C TYR A 233 4.51 51.66 -13.27
N SER A 234 5.57 51.16 -13.90
CA SER A 234 6.08 51.70 -15.16
C SER A 234 6.54 50.54 -16.04
N GLU A 235 6.53 50.72 -17.36
CA GLU A 235 7.00 49.69 -18.30
C GLU A 235 8.43 49.22 -17.96
N LYS A 236 9.28 50.11 -17.43
CA LYS A 236 10.63 49.75 -16.98
C LYS A 236 10.61 48.79 -15.78
N LYS A 237 9.76 49.05 -14.78
CA LYS A 237 9.60 48.16 -13.61
C LYS A 237 8.99 46.82 -14.03
N THR A 238 7.94 46.85 -14.86
CA THR A 238 7.30 45.63 -15.36
C THR A 238 8.26 44.79 -16.19
N ARG A 239 9.00 45.38 -17.13
CA ARG A 239 10.04 44.67 -17.91
C ARG A 239 11.15 44.08 -17.03
N TRP A 240 11.58 44.79 -15.98
CA TRP A 240 12.57 44.28 -15.04
C TRP A 240 12.03 43.12 -14.19
N LEU A 241 10.77 43.22 -13.76
CA LEU A 241 10.10 42.19 -12.99
C LEU A 241 9.87 40.94 -13.86
N ASP A 242 9.44 41.12 -15.10
CA ASP A 242 9.24 40.02 -16.05
C ASP A 242 10.56 39.31 -16.37
N TRP A 243 11.62 40.07 -16.63
CA TRP A 243 12.95 39.52 -16.81
C TRP A 243 13.43 38.75 -15.58
N PHE A 244 13.24 39.30 -14.39
CA PHE A 244 13.70 38.66 -13.14
C PHE A 244 12.90 37.41 -12.77
N LEU A 245 11.58 37.45 -12.90
CA LEU A 245 10.70 36.35 -12.50
C LEU A 245 10.60 35.24 -13.56
N PHE A 246 10.66 35.57 -14.85
CA PHE A 246 10.34 34.65 -15.92
C PHE A 246 11.50 34.36 -16.88
N ASP A 247 12.44 35.29 -17.09
CA ASP A 247 13.55 35.08 -18.04
C ASP A 247 14.76 34.36 -17.40
N LYS A 248 14.96 34.54 -16.08
CA LYS A 248 15.87 33.72 -15.27
C LYS A 248 15.29 32.38 -14.80
N ALA A 249 14.02 32.13 -15.08
CA ALA A 249 13.35 30.85 -14.83
C ALA A 249 13.43 29.90 -16.04
N ASN A 250 14.38 30.11 -16.96
CA ASN A 250 14.81 29.07 -17.90
C ASN A 250 15.53 27.97 -17.13
N PHE A 251 14.77 27.07 -16.50
CA PHE A 251 15.26 25.72 -16.23
C PHE A 251 15.71 25.15 -17.57
N GLY A 252 16.98 24.77 -17.65
CA GLY A 252 17.66 24.45 -18.90
C GLY A 252 16.87 23.52 -19.81
N ASN A 253 16.26 24.09 -20.84
CA ASN A 253 15.95 23.38 -22.08
C ASN A 253 16.92 23.88 -23.14
N GLY A 254 18.03 23.17 -23.28
CA GLY A 254 18.85 23.24 -24.47
C GLY A 254 18.06 22.68 -25.65
N HIS A 255 17.48 23.56 -26.45
CA HIS A 255 17.50 23.49 -27.92
C HIS A 255 16.81 24.74 -28.48
N GLY A 256 17.63 25.73 -28.80
CA GLY A 256 17.25 26.79 -29.73
C GLY A 256 17.33 26.25 -31.16
N SER A 257 16.22 26.34 -31.87
CA SER A 257 16.24 26.49 -33.32
C SER A 257 15.25 27.60 -33.68
N ASN A 258 15.80 28.65 -34.28
CA ASN A 258 15.09 29.80 -34.84
C ASN A 258 14.04 29.36 -35.86
N GLY A 259 12.89 30.04 -35.87
CA GLY A 259 11.90 29.89 -36.94
C GLY A 259 10.69 30.79 -36.77
N SER A 260 10.80 32.03 -37.24
CA SER A 260 9.66 32.89 -37.56
C SER A 260 8.77 32.26 -38.63
N GLY A 261 7.47 32.16 -38.41
CA GLY A 261 6.51 31.83 -39.47
C GLY A 261 5.17 31.30 -38.97
N HIS A 262 4.12 32.12 -39.12
CA HIS A 262 2.72 31.73 -39.01
C HIS A 262 2.36 30.60 -39.99
N SER A 263 1.70 29.54 -39.49
CA SER A 263 0.47 28.96 -40.05
C SER A 263 0.13 27.63 -39.33
N SER A 264 -1.07 27.52 -38.77
CA SER A 264 -1.67 26.23 -38.38
C SER A 264 -1.92 25.35 -39.62
N PRO A 265 -1.87 24.00 -39.52
CA PRO A 265 -3.12 23.28 -39.24
C PRO A 265 -3.02 21.92 -38.49
N THR A 266 -4.16 21.57 -37.87
CA THR A 266 -4.78 20.24 -37.62
C THR A 266 -4.00 18.96 -37.24
N SER A 267 -4.49 18.35 -36.15
CA SER A 267 -4.63 16.93 -35.79
C SER A 267 -3.40 16.01 -35.71
N SER A 268 -3.13 15.48 -34.52
CA SER A 268 -3.32 14.06 -34.15
C SER A 268 -2.55 13.70 -32.86
N SER A 269 -3.08 12.69 -32.19
CA SER A 269 -2.65 12.08 -30.93
C SER A 269 -1.22 11.50 -30.93
N HIS A 270 -0.48 11.67 -29.82
CA HIS A 270 0.10 10.57 -29.01
C HIS A 270 1.04 11.05 -27.89
N HIS A 271 0.89 10.39 -26.73
CA HIS A 271 1.87 10.08 -25.68
C HIS A 271 2.78 11.18 -25.10
N ALA A 272 2.40 11.67 -23.91
CA ALA A 272 3.32 12.31 -22.97
C ALA A 272 3.87 11.26 -21.98
N ARG A 273 5.18 11.03 -22.07
CA ARG A 273 6.00 10.22 -21.18
C ARG A 273 6.57 11.16 -20.10
N ALA A 274 6.19 10.98 -18.83
CA ALA A 274 6.73 11.78 -17.73
C ALA A 274 7.89 11.02 -17.08
N SER A 275 9.11 11.52 -17.25
CA SER A 275 10.30 11.06 -16.55
C SER A 275 10.58 12.00 -15.38
N THR A 276 10.38 11.53 -14.16
CA THR A 276 10.69 12.27 -12.93
C THR A 276 12.07 11.85 -12.43
N SER A 277 13.09 12.70 -12.60
CA SER A 277 14.41 12.50 -12.02
C SER A 277 14.41 12.91 -10.54
N VAL A 278 14.60 11.95 -9.64
CA VAL A 278 14.84 12.17 -8.22
C VAL A 278 16.32 12.49 -8.03
N ALA A 279 16.65 13.70 -7.58
CA ALA A 279 18.00 14.05 -7.16
C ALA A 279 18.25 13.51 -5.74
N ALA A 280 19.15 12.54 -5.63
CA ALA A 280 19.66 12.02 -4.37
C ALA A 280 20.64 13.02 -3.74
N VAL A 281 20.49 13.27 -2.44
CA VAL A 281 21.47 14.00 -1.62
C VAL A 281 22.35 12.96 -0.92
N SER A 282 23.64 12.94 -1.26
CA SER A 282 24.69 12.22 -0.51
C SER A 282 25.33 13.16 0.52
N PRO A 283 25.71 12.67 1.72
CA PRO A 283 26.46 13.47 2.68
C PRO A 283 27.96 13.41 2.37
N ASP A 284 28.59 14.58 2.38
CA ASP A 284 30.02 14.78 2.19
C ASP A 284 30.80 14.44 3.47
N SER A 285 31.91 13.72 3.31
CA SER A 285 32.85 13.34 4.36
C SER A 285 34.20 13.97 4.04
N SER A 286 34.65 14.93 4.86
CA SER A 286 35.97 15.52 4.73
C SER A 286 36.85 15.21 5.93
N ASP A 287 37.99 14.56 5.61
CA ASP A 287 39.15 14.27 6.44
C ASP A 287 39.75 15.49 7.17
N HIS A 288 40.25 15.25 8.39
CA HIS A 288 41.30 16.07 8.99
C HIS A 288 42.38 15.23 9.66
N LYS A 289 43.65 15.50 9.30
CA LYS A 289 44.84 14.94 9.95
C LYS A 289 45.92 16.03 10.12
N LYS A 290 46.50 16.06 11.34
CA LYS A 290 47.77 16.69 11.82
C LYS A 290 47.75 18.22 12.01
N SER A 291 48.34 18.84 13.05
CA SER A 291 49.29 18.47 14.11
C SER A 291 49.37 19.59 15.17
N GLY A 292 49.73 19.30 16.43
CA GLY A 292 50.17 20.33 17.39
C GLY A 292 50.47 19.77 18.79
N LYS A 293 51.70 19.96 19.27
CA LYS A 293 52.32 19.39 20.48
C LYS A 293 51.78 20.00 21.80
N GLY A 294 51.74 19.18 22.84
CA GLY A 294 51.65 19.60 24.25
C GLY A 294 51.95 18.44 25.20
N SER A 295 53.13 18.45 25.82
CA SER A 295 53.62 17.46 26.79
C SER A 295 53.05 17.73 28.18
N VAL A 296 52.82 16.69 29.00
CA VAL A 296 53.45 16.47 30.32
C VAL A 296 52.65 15.48 31.22
N ARG A 297 53.41 14.48 31.71
CA ARG A 297 53.30 13.67 32.94
C ARG A 297 52.45 12.40 32.98
N SER A 298 53.16 11.29 33.21
CA SER A 298 52.65 9.98 33.65
C SER A 298 52.37 9.93 35.15
N GLU A 299 51.44 9.07 35.56
CA GLU A 299 51.56 8.31 36.79
C GLU A 299 50.89 6.92 36.63
N ASN A 300 51.56 5.92 37.19
CA ASN A 300 51.29 4.49 37.08
C ASN A 300 50.06 4.05 37.88
N GLY A 301 49.43 2.93 37.50
CA GLY A 301 48.48 2.24 38.37
C GLY A 301 47.79 1.00 37.78
N THR A 302 48.52 -0.12 37.73
CA THR A 302 48.07 -1.52 37.94
C THR A 302 46.78 -2.08 37.31
N VAL A 303 46.97 -3.16 36.54
CA VAL A 303 45.98 -4.12 36.05
C VAL A 303 45.52 -5.07 37.18
N SER A 304 44.23 -5.42 37.21
CA SER A 304 43.72 -6.63 37.86
C SER A 304 42.53 -7.18 37.08
N HIS A 305 42.63 -8.46 36.70
CA HIS A 305 41.58 -9.28 36.10
C HIS A 305 40.58 -9.75 37.17
N ALA A 306 39.29 -9.72 36.86
CA ALA A 306 38.32 -10.67 37.41
C ALA A 306 37.16 -10.86 36.45
N GLN A 307 36.76 -12.12 36.26
CA GLN A 307 35.80 -12.60 35.28
C GLN A 307 34.64 -13.31 36.01
N LEU A 308 33.40 -12.91 35.66
CA LEU A 308 32.08 -13.60 35.79
C LEU A 308 31.51 -13.79 37.22
N PRO A 309 30.16 -13.95 37.44
CA PRO A 309 29.18 -14.57 36.54
C PRO A 309 27.74 -13.95 36.46
N LEU A 310 26.89 -14.68 35.72
CA LEU A 310 25.48 -14.49 35.36
C LEU A 310 24.47 -14.32 36.51
N THR A 311 23.28 -13.86 36.07
CA THR A 311 21.91 -14.05 36.61
C THR A 311 21.45 -13.16 37.75
N THR A 312 20.53 -12.23 37.46
CA THR A 312 19.46 -11.87 38.40
C THR A 312 18.19 -11.48 37.63
N THR A 313 17.14 -12.23 37.96
CA THR A 313 15.72 -12.05 37.66
C THR A 313 15.23 -10.69 38.17
N LEU A 314 14.49 -9.95 37.34
CA LEU A 314 13.70 -8.80 37.80
C LEU A 314 12.23 -9.00 37.43
N THR A 315 11.46 -9.34 38.46
CA THR A 315 10.00 -9.25 38.51
C THR A 315 9.59 -7.78 38.51
N ASN A 316 8.76 -7.35 37.56
CA ASN A 316 7.98 -6.12 37.68
C ASN A 316 6.50 -6.48 37.72
N SER A 317 5.92 -6.36 38.91
CA SER A 317 4.49 -6.19 39.12
C SER A 317 4.19 -4.70 39.00
N THR A 318 3.34 -4.31 38.07
CA THR A 318 2.67 -3.01 38.11
C THR A 318 1.27 -3.19 37.52
N THR A 319 0.33 -3.35 38.43
CA THR A 319 -1.12 -3.31 38.18
C THR A 319 -1.51 -1.91 37.72
N VAL A 320 -2.06 -1.80 36.51
CA VAL A 320 -2.79 -0.61 36.05
C VAL A 320 -4.27 -0.87 36.31
N THR A 321 -4.84 -0.11 37.25
CA THR A 321 -6.27 -0.10 37.57
C THR A 321 -7.06 0.64 36.48
N ALA A 322 -8.10 -0.02 35.97
CA ALA A 322 -9.08 0.58 35.06
C ALA A 322 -10.08 1.48 35.83
N PRO A 323 -10.57 2.58 35.25
CA PRO A 323 -11.62 3.40 35.87
C PRO A 323 -13.02 2.73 35.73
N PRO A 324 -13.96 2.97 36.66
CA PRO A 324 -15.24 2.29 36.70
C PRO A 324 -16.23 2.77 35.62
N ALA A 325 -17.05 1.83 35.18
CA ALA A 325 -18.12 2.00 34.18
C ALA A 325 -19.23 2.94 34.68
N ALA A 326 -19.60 3.92 33.85
CA ALA A 326 -20.76 4.77 34.09
C ALA A 326 -22.06 3.99 33.78
N THR A 327 -22.91 3.87 34.80
CA THR A 327 -24.23 3.24 34.74
C THR A 327 -25.22 4.19 34.08
N ALA A 328 -25.77 3.83 32.91
CA ALA A 328 -26.88 4.55 32.30
C ALA A 328 -28.20 4.14 32.97
N THR A 329 -28.82 5.07 33.70
CA THR A 329 -30.15 4.89 34.29
C THR A 329 -31.21 5.20 33.23
N ALA A 330 -32.00 4.19 32.86
CA ALA A 330 -33.18 4.37 32.02
C ALA A 330 -34.31 5.01 32.84
N THR A 331 -34.82 6.17 32.40
CA THR A 331 -36.05 6.75 32.93
C THR A 331 -37.16 6.54 31.90
N THR A 332 -38.06 5.62 32.20
CA THR A 332 -39.31 5.39 31.49
C THR A 332 -40.28 6.51 31.84
N THR A 333 -40.79 7.24 30.84
CA THR A 333 -42.00 8.05 31.00
C THR A 333 -42.99 7.68 29.91
N THR A 334 -44.10 7.09 30.34
CA THR A 334 -45.31 6.80 29.57
C THR A 334 -46.24 8.01 29.58
N SER A 335 -46.80 8.37 28.43
CA SER A 335 -48.24 8.70 28.24
C SER A 335 -48.48 9.16 26.80
N THR A 336 -49.18 8.36 26.00
CA THR A 336 -50.62 8.41 25.70
C THR A 336 -50.96 9.33 24.53
N THR A 337 -51.40 8.67 23.46
CA THR A 337 -52.09 9.09 22.24
C THR A 337 -53.15 10.17 22.45
N THR A 338 -53.31 11.11 21.50
CA THR A 338 -54.61 11.46 20.86
C THR A 338 -54.37 12.33 19.63
N SER A 339 -55.00 11.93 18.52
CA SER A 339 -55.07 12.58 17.21
C SER A 339 -56.05 13.74 17.21
N THR A 340 -55.73 14.87 16.55
CA THR A 340 -56.75 15.70 15.90
C THR A 340 -56.17 16.43 14.67
N ILE A 341 -56.86 16.25 13.55
CA ILE A 341 -56.69 16.93 12.26
C ILE A 341 -57.39 18.29 12.33
N THR A 342 -56.79 19.37 11.83
CA THR A 342 -57.56 20.46 11.18
C THR A 342 -56.69 21.20 10.17
N ALA A 343 -57.19 21.29 8.93
CA ALA A 343 -56.70 22.09 7.83
C ALA A 343 -57.44 23.43 7.77
N THR A 344 -56.76 24.51 7.34
CA THR A 344 -57.27 25.70 6.60
C THR A 344 -56.09 26.68 6.44
N SER A 345 -55.50 26.86 5.25
CA SER A 345 -55.81 27.90 4.25
C SER A 345 -55.97 29.32 4.79
N THR A 346 -55.06 30.24 4.49
CA THR A 346 -55.27 31.41 3.60
C THR A 346 -54.07 32.36 3.56
N SER A 347 -53.94 32.97 2.38
CA SER A 347 -53.07 34.05 1.88
C SER A 347 -52.59 35.15 2.83
N ALA A 348 -51.33 35.57 2.63
CA ALA A 348 -50.96 36.88 2.06
C ALA A 348 -49.53 36.81 1.50
#